data_AF-A0A7K1DN97-F1
#
_entry.id   AF-A0A7K1DN97-F1
#
_cell.length_a   1.000
_cell.length_b   1.000
_cell.length_c   1.000
_cell.angle_alpha   90.00
_cell.angle_beta   90.00
_cell.angle_gamma   90.00
#
_symmetry.space_group_name_H-M   'P 1'
#
loop_
_entity.id
_entity.type
_entity.pdbx_description
1 polymer ?
#
loop_
_entity_poly.entity_id
_entity_poly.type
_entity_poly.pdbx_seq_one_letter_code
_entity_poly.pdbx_strand_id
1 'polypeptide(L)'
;MAKREYPLERTRNIGIMAHIDAGKTTTTERILFYTGKSYKIGEVHDGAATMDHMAQEQERGITITSAATTCIWNDHRINIIDTPGHVDFTIEVERSLRVLDGAVTVFDSVAGVEPQTETVWRQANKYNVPRMCFVNKMDRIGADFYRTVAMVKDRLEATCAVIHLPIGSGGPESAKPFAGLIDLVKMKALIWHDEELGAKWDELDIPADMVDEANQYREELLETIATSDDALMEKYLAGEDLSIDEIKVAIRKGTLAFDFVPILCGSAFKNKGVQPMLDAVVD
;
A
#
# COMPACT_ATOMS: atom_id res chain seq x y z
N MET A 1 34.49 -1.42 13.65
CA MET A 1 33.16 -1.74 13.10
C MET A 1 32.93 -0.85 11.89
N ALA A 2 32.60 -1.42 10.73
CA ALA A 2 32.31 -0.61 9.54
C ALA A 2 31.17 0.36 9.85
N LYS A 3 31.36 1.66 9.57
CA LYS A 3 30.35 2.70 9.76
C LYS A 3 29.22 2.39 8.78
N ARG A 4 28.03 2.04 9.28
CA ARG A 4 26.86 1.77 8.42
C ARG A 4 26.55 3.05 7.64
N GLU A 5 26.38 2.92 6.33
CA GLU A 5 26.00 4.03 5.44
C GLU A 5 24.60 4.57 5.78
N TYR A 6 23.70 3.67 6.22
CA TYR A 6 22.37 4.01 6.71
C TYR A 6 22.17 3.53 8.16
N PRO A 7 21.61 4.37 9.06
CA PRO A 7 21.20 3.95 10.40
C PRO A 7 20.14 2.83 10.38
N LEU A 8 20.08 2.02 11.44
CA LEU A 8 19.04 0.96 11.56
C LEU A 8 17.63 1.55 11.57
N GLU A 9 17.43 2.67 12.27
CA GLU A 9 16.17 3.42 12.32
C GLU A 9 15.69 3.89 10.94
N ARG A 10 16.60 4.04 9.97
CA ARG A 10 16.30 4.40 8.57
C ARG A 10 16.27 3.21 7.62
N THR A 11 16.19 1.99 8.15
CA THR A 11 16.04 0.77 7.36
C THR A 11 14.60 0.28 7.41
N ARG A 12 14.04 -0.14 6.27
CA ARG A 12 12.73 -0.77 6.15
C ARG A 12 12.90 -2.10 5.42
N ASN A 13 12.63 -3.23 6.09
CA ASN A 13 12.62 -4.54 5.46
C ASN A 13 11.16 -4.94 5.21
N ILE A 14 10.69 -4.79 3.98
CA ILE A 14 9.27 -4.99 3.65
C ILE A 14 9.06 -6.10 2.62
N GLY A 15 7.96 -6.84 2.77
CA GLY A 15 7.46 -7.74 1.74
C GLY A 15 6.26 -7.16 1.02
N ILE A 16 6.13 -7.43 -0.27
CA ILE A 16 4.88 -7.20 -0.98
C ILE A 16 4.12 -8.53 -1.03
N MET A 17 2.92 -8.55 -0.45
CA MET A 17 2.08 -9.74 -0.28
C MET A 17 0.80 -9.56 -1.08
N ALA A 18 0.36 -10.55 -1.85
CA ALA A 18 -0.88 -10.41 -2.62
C ALA A 18 -1.41 -11.76 -3.10
N HIS A 19 -2.68 -11.79 -3.53
CA HIS A 19 -3.15 -12.86 -4.39
C HIS A 19 -2.45 -12.83 -5.77
N ILE A 20 -2.60 -13.92 -6.53
CA ILE A 20 -2.20 -13.99 -7.94
C ILE A 20 -2.91 -12.87 -8.69
N ASP A 21 -2.21 -12.24 -9.64
CA ASP A 21 -2.72 -11.16 -10.47
C ASP A 21 -3.17 -9.88 -9.77
N ALA A 22 -3.15 -9.75 -8.44
CA ALA A 22 -3.48 -8.50 -7.74
C ALA A 22 -2.52 -7.32 -8.04
N GLY A 23 -1.45 -7.57 -8.80
CA GLY A 23 -0.51 -6.57 -9.27
C GLY A 23 0.68 -6.35 -8.34
N LYS A 24 1.07 -7.38 -7.57
CA LYS A 24 2.24 -7.39 -6.70
C LYS A 24 3.53 -7.01 -7.44
N THR A 25 3.89 -7.78 -8.47
CA THR A 25 5.12 -7.57 -9.26
C THR A 25 5.09 -6.23 -9.98
N THR A 26 3.94 -5.84 -10.55
CA THR A 26 3.76 -4.50 -11.13
C THR A 26 4.03 -3.41 -10.10
N THR A 27 3.52 -3.56 -8.87
CA THR A 27 3.76 -2.60 -7.79
C THR A 27 5.25 -2.55 -7.43
N THR A 28 5.91 -3.70 -7.30
CA THR A 28 7.37 -3.78 -7.05
C THR A 28 8.17 -3.07 -8.15
N GLU A 29 7.88 -3.32 -9.43
CA GLU A 29 8.57 -2.65 -10.55
C GLU A 29 8.38 -1.13 -10.52
N ARG A 30 7.20 -0.64 -10.13
CA ARG A 30 6.94 0.80 -9.97
C ARG A 30 7.74 1.39 -8.82
N ILE A 31 7.87 0.69 -7.71
CA ILE A 31 8.74 1.11 -6.61
C ILE A 31 10.19 1.24 -7.10
N LEU A 32 10.68 0.26 -7.85
CA LEU A 32 12.06 0.28 -8.39
C LEU A 32 12.28 1.43 -9.38
N PHE A 33 11.27 1.76 -10.18
CA PHE A 33 11.32 2.90 -11.08
C PHE A 33 11.37 4.23 -10.33
N TYR A 34 10.45 4.46 -9.38
CA TYR A 34 10.37 5.73 -8.65
C TYR A 34 11.56 5.99 -7.72
N THR A 35 12.17 4.94 -7.19
CA THR A 35 13.40 5.03 -6.40
C THR A 35 14.66 5.21 -7.26
N GLY A 36 14.52 5.27 -8.59
CA GLY A 36 15.64 5.41 -9.53
C GLY A 36 16.51 4.16 -9.65
N LYS A 37 16.09 3.03 -9.07
CA LYS A 37 16.81 1.75 -9.13
C LYS A 37 16.73 1.12 -10.51
N SER A 38 15.59 1.25 -11.17
CA SER A 38 15.40 0.90 -12.58
C SER A 38 15.12 2.16 -13.40
N TYR A 39 15.76 2.25 -14.57
CA TYR A 39 15.53 3.34 -15.53
C TYR A 39 14.42 3.01 -16.54
N LYS A 40 13.85 1.80 -16.46
CA LYS A 40 12.74 1.36 -17.31
C LYS A 40 11.62 0.80 -16.44
N ILE A 41 10.40 1.15 -16.82
CA ILE A 41 9.20 0.49 -16.32
C ILE A 41 9.15 -0.89 -16.99
N GLY A 42 9.43 -1.95 -16.22
CA GLY A 42 9.17 -3.32 -16.63
C GLY A 42 7.67 -3.59 -16.61
N GLU A 43 7.15 -4.29 -17.61
CA GLU A 43 5.81 -4.86 -17.61
C GLU A 43 5.91 -6.39 -17.59
N VAL A 44 5.14 -7.01 -16.70
CA VAL A 44 5.11 -8.47 -16.53
C VAL A 44 4.56 -9.15 -17.79
N HIS A 45 3.58 -8.54 -18.45
CA HIS A 45 2.95 -9.08 -19.67
C HIS A 45 3.89 -9.12 -20.87
N ASP A 46 4.92 -8.26 -20.90
CA ASP A 46 5.91 -8.20 -21.98
C ASP A 46 7.16 -9.04 -21.67
N GLY A 47 7.17 -9.78 -20.55
CA GLY A 47 8.34 -10.54 -20.08
C GLY A 47 9.52 -9.65 -19.68
N ALA A 48 9.28 -8.35 -19.47
CA ALA A 48 10.31 -7.35 -19.19
C ALA A 48 10.42 -6.99 -17.70
N ALA A 49 9.68 -7.67 -16.82
CA ALA A 49 9.76 -7.47 -15.38
C ALA A 49 11.15 -7.86 -14.87
N THR A 50 11.78 -6.94 -14.12
CA THR A 50 13.14 -7.12 -13.61
C THR A 50 13.19 -8.20 -12.55
N MET A 51 12.12 -8.36 -11.77
CA MET A 51 12.05 -9.29 -10.63
C MET A 51 11.78 -10.75 -11.01
N ASP A 52 11.20 -11.03 -12.18
CA ASP A 52 10.91 -12.38 -12.67
C ASP A 52 12.10 -12.89 -13.51
N HIS A 53 13.11 -13.45 -12.85
CA HIS A 53 14.37 -13.86 -13.48
C HIS A 53 14.30 -15.25 -14.13
N MET A 54 13.38 -16.12 -13.71
CA MET A 54 13.25 -17.46 -14.29
C MET A 54 12.45 -17.42 -15.59
N ALA A 55 12.88 -18.17 -16.62
CA ALA A 55 12.14 -18.27 -17.88
C ALA A 55 10.69 -18.75 -17.69
N GLN A 56 10.45 -19.58 -16.67
CA GLN A 56 9.11 -20.06 -16.29
C GLN A 56 8.24 -18.99 -15.62
N GLU A 57 8.84 -18.04 -14.89
CA GLU A 57 8.12 -16.89 -14.32
C GLU A 57 7.67 -15.96 -15.43
N GLN A 58 8.56 -15.65 -16.38
CA GLN A 58 8.26 -14.82 -17.56
C GLN A 58 7.23 -15.47 -18.49
N GLU A 59 7.33 -16.78 -18.73
CA GLU A 59 6.40 -17.52 -19.60
C GLU A 59 4.99 -17.58 -19.01
N ARG A 60 4.87 -17.65 -17.68
CA ARG A 60 3.58 -17.81 -16.99
C ARG A 60 3.02 -16.54 -16.37
N GLY A 61 3.80 -15.45 -16.33
CA GLY A 61 3.43 -14.19 -15.69
C GLY A 61 3.21 -14.30 -14.17
N ILE A 62 3.90 -15.24 -13.50
CA ILE A 62 3.77 -15.46 -12.05
C ILE A 62 5.14 -15.40 -11.38
N THR A 63 5.20 -14.86 -10.16
CA THR A 63 6.39 -14.93 -9.31
C THR A 63 6.46 -16.28 -8.61
N ILE A 64 7.54 -17.03 -8.86
CA ILE A 64 7.80 -18.36 -8.30
C ILE A 64 8.79 -18.25 -7.15
N THR A 65 9.86 -17.46 -7.30
CA THR A 65 10.93 -17.29 -6.31
C THR A 65 10.95 -15.89 -5.72
N SER A 66 11.31 -15.78 -4.44
CA SER A 66 11.43 -14.50 -3.76
C SER A 66 12.71 -13.80 -4.20
N ALA A 67 12.55 -12.66 -4.87
CA ALA A 67 13.65 -11.77 -5.21
C ALA A 67 13.77 -10.66 -4.15
N ALA A 68 14.99 -10.45 -3.65
CA ALA A 68 15.31 -9.38 -2.72
C ALA A 68 16.05 -8.26 -3.45
N THR A 69 15.57 -7.02 -3.28
CA THR A 69 16.17 -5.84 -3.90
C THR A 69 16.25 -4.68 -2.91
N THR A 70 17.25 -3.83 -3.07
CA THR A 70 17.45 -2.66 -2.21
C THR A 70 17.31 -1.39 -3.03
N CYS A 71 16.48 -0.48 -2.54
CA CYS A 71 16.28 0.86 -3.08
C CYS A 71 16.32 1.92 -1.96
N ILE A 72 16.29 3.20 -2.35
CA ILE A 72 16.35 4.35 -1.44
C ILE A 72 15.14 5.23 -1.72
N TRP A 73 14.43 5.62 -0.66
CA TRP A 73 13.28 6.53 -0.71
C TRP A 73 13.31 7.45 0.50
N ASN A 74 13.17 8.77 0.33
CA ASN A 74 13.19 9.77 1.42
C ASN A 74 14.31 9.56 2.46
N ASP A 75 15.56 9.37 2.01
CA ASP A 75 16.74 9.07 2.85
C ASP A 75 16.65 7.78 3.69
N HIS A 76 15.72 6.89 3.38
CA HIS A 76 15.56 5.57 3.97
C HIS A 76 15.98 4.47 3.02
N ARG A 77 16.67 3.47 3.57
CA ARG A 77 16.99 2.25 2.85
C ARG A 77 15.81 1.29 2.94
N ILE A 78 15.24 0.92 1.79
CA ILE A 78 14.17 -0.06 1.71
C ILE A 78 14.74 -1.34 1.09
N ASN A 79 14.61 -2.45 1.80
CA ASN A 79 14.89 -3.79 1.29
C ASN A 79 13.54 -4.46 1.05
N ILE A 80 13.25 -4.76 -0.21
CA ILE A 80 11.98 -5.33 -0.66
C ILE A 80 12.18 -6.80 -0.96
N ILE A 81 11.31 -7.64 -0.42
CA ILE A 81 11.17 -9.04 -0.82
C ILE A 81 9.85 -9.20 -1.57
N ASP A 82 9.93 -9.52 -2.86
CA ASP A 82 8.75 -9.82 -3.65
C ASP A 82 8.31 -11.27 -3.37
N THR A 83 7.14 -11.48 -2.76
CA THR A 83 6.74 -12.81 -2.28
C THR A 83 5.82 -13.53 -3.29
N PRO A 84 5.91 -14.86 -3.47
CA PRO A 84 4.98 -15.57 -4.34
C PRO A 84 3.51 -15.38 -3.93
N GLY A 85 2.63 -15.13 -4.90
CA GLY A 85 1.18 -14.94 -4.66
C GLY A 85 0.36 -16.23 -4.78
N HIS A 86 0.98 -17.30 -5.27
CA HIS A 86 0.33 -18.59 -5.55
C HIS A 86 0.43 -19.56 -4.36
N VAL A 87 -0.64 -20.32 -4.12
CA VAL A 87 -0.77 -21.25 -2.97
C VAL A 87 0.31 -22.34 -2.92
N ASP A 88 0.75 -22.79 -4.09
CA ASP A 88 1.78 -23.82 -4.23
C ASP A 88 3.15 -23.39 -3.67
N PHE A 89 3.37 -22.09 -3.44
CA PHE A 89 4.63 -21.54 -2.92
C PHE A 89 4.51 -21.00 -1.49
N THR A 90 3.55 -21.49 -0.71
CA THR A 90 3.32 -21.10 0.70
C THR A 90 4.54 -21.25 1.61
N ILE A 91 5.42 -22.22 1.38
CA ILE A 91 6.67 -22.38 2.14
C ILE A 91 7.59 -21.16 1.95
N GLU A 92 7.61 -20.61 0.75
CA GLU A 92 8.45 -19.46 0.41
C GLU A 92 7.88 -18.18 1.02
N VAL A 93 6.56 -18.02 1.01
CA VAL A 93 5.87 -16.94 1.74
C VAL A 93 6.18 -17.00 3.25
N GLU A 94 6.08 -18.17 3.88
CA GLU A 94 6.43 -18.31 5.31
C GLU A 94 7.90 -17.97 5.61
N ARG A 95 8.83 -18.33 4.71
CA ARG A 95 10.25 -17.98 4.87
C ARG A 95 10.48 -16.48 4.78
N SER A 96 9.84 -15.82 3.81
CA SER A 96 9.94 -14.37 3.63
C SER A 96 9.38 -13.64 4.84
N LEU A 97 8.19 -14.02 5.33
CA LEU A 97 7.56 -13.38 6.50
C LEU A 97 8.37 -13.45 7.79
N ARG A 98 9.25 -14.45 7.95
CA ARG A 98 10.12 -14.57 9.12
C ARG A 98 11.30 -13.60 9.13
N VAL A 99 11.61 -12.98 7.99
CA VAL A 99 12.77 -12.09 7.81
C VAL A 99 12.33 -10.63 7.66
N LEU A 100 11.06 -10.40 7.37
CA LEU A 100 10.50 -9.08 7.15
C LEU A 100 10.13 -8.39 8.46
N ASP A 101 10.37 -7.08 8.53
CA ASP A 101 9.95 -6.23 9.64
C ASP A 101 8.55 -5.64 9.41
N GLY A 102 8.06 -5.68 8.17
CA GLY A 102 6.71 -5.25 7.80
C GLY A 102 6.30 -5.73 6.42
N ALA A 103 5.06 -5.46 6.02
CA ALA A 103 4.56 -5.84 4.71
C ALA A 103 3.53 -4.86 4.12
N VAL A 104 3.45 -4.85 2.79
CA VAL A 104 2.38 -4.21 2.03
C VAL A 104 1.50 -5.30 1.43
N THR A 105 0.27 -5.42 1.90
CA THR A 105 -0.72 -6.35 1.36
C THR A 105 -1.46 -5.67 0.20
N VAL A 106 -1.27 -6.17 -1.01
CA VAL A 106 -1.89 -5.66 -2.24
C VAL A 106 -3.18 -6.42 -2.53
N PHE A 107 -4.27 -5.67 -2.73
CA PHE A 107 -5.58 -6.20 -3.09
C PHE A 107 -5.95 -5.78 -4.50
N ASP A 108 -6.62 -6.64 -5.24
CA ASP A 108 -7.30 -6.25 -6.48
C ASP A 108 -8.62 -5.56 -6.11
N SER A 109 -8.81 -4.29 -6.48
CA SER A 109 -10.06 -3.55 -6.18
C SER A 109 -11.32 -4.12 -6.84
N VAL A 110 -11.19 -5.00 -7.84
CA VAL A 110 -12.30 -5.68 -8.50
C VAL A 110 -12.65 -6.97 -7.76
N ALA A 111 -11.67 -7.73 -7.28
CA ALA A 111 -11.94 -8.99 -6.57
C ALA A 111 -12.13 -8.80 -5.06
N GLY A 112 -11.46 -7.83 -4.46
CA GLY A 112 -11.39 -7.59 -3.03
C GLY A 112 -10.54 -8.63 -2.30
N VAL A 113 -11.04 -9.16 -1.19
CA VAL A 113 -10.36 -10.21 -0.41
C VAL A 113 -10.64 -11.59 -0.99
N GLU A 114 -9.60 -12.21 -1.52
CA GLU A 114 -9.64 -13.56 -2.12
C GLU A 114 -9.16 -14.65 -1.12
N PRO A 115 -9.54 -15.94 -1.32
CA PRO A 115 -9.23 -17.01 -0.36
C PRO A 115 -7.74 -17.18 -0.02
N GLN A 116 -6.86 -16.91 -0.98
CA GLN A 116 -5.42 -16.98 -0.78
C GLN A 116 -4.91 -15.80 0.03
N THR A 117 -5.54 -14.64 -0.11
CA THR A 117 -5.22 -13.45 0.69
C THR A 117 -5.48 -13.74 2.17
N GLU A 118 -6.55 -14.46 2.51
CA GLU A 118 -6.79 -14.91 3.89
C GLU A 118 -5.67 -15.83 4.42
N THR A 119 -5.19 -16.74 3.59
CA THR A 119 -4.12 -17.69 3.96
C THR A 119 -2.83 -16.94 4.28
N VAL A 120 -2.45 -16.03 3.38
CA VAL A 120 -1.24 -15.21 3.49
C VAL A 120 -1.37 -14.20 4.65
N TRP A 121 -2.56 -13.67 4.90
CA TRP A 121 -2.87 -12.83 6.06
C TRP A 121 -2.70 -13.57 7.39
N ARG A 122 -3.22 -14.80 7.50
CA ARG A 122 -3.04 -15.65 8.69
C ARG A 122 -1.57 -15.97 8.95
N GLN A 123 -0.78 -16.20 7.89
CA GLN A 123 0.65 -16.41 8.01
C GLN A 123 1.37 -15.18 8.57
N ALA A 124 1.04 -13.98 8.08
CA ALA A 124 1.62 -12.76 8.63
C ALA A 124 1.18 -12.50 10.08
N ASN A 125 -0.05 -12.89 10.47
CA ASN A 125 -0.49 -12.84 11.88
C ASN A 125 0.34 -13.78 12.75
N LYS A 126 0.58 -15.02 12.28
CA LYS A 126 1.41 -16.01 13.00
C LYS A 126 2.84 -15.52 13.27
N TYR A 127 3.40 -14.70 12.38
CA TYR A 127 4.75 -14.15 12.53
C TYR A 127 4.79 -12.73 13.11
N ASN A 128 3.64 -12.16 13.49
CA ASN A 128 3.52 -10.78 13.94
C ASN A 128 4.26 -9.83 12.99
N VAL A 129 3.89 -9.85 11.70
CA VAL A 129 4.40 -8.90 10.70
C VAL A 129 3.42 -7.73 10.57
N PRO A 130 3.80 -6.51 11.02
CA PRO A 130 3.00 -5.30 10.85
C PRO A 130 2.75 -5.05 9.37
N ARG A 131 1.58 -4.51 9.02
CA ARG A 131 1.24 -4.34 7.60
C ARG A 131 0.30 -3.19 7.33
N MET A 132 0.40 -2.73 6.09
CA MET A 132 -0.51 -1.79 5.45
C MET A 132 -1.14 -2.46 4.23
N CYS A 133 -2.31 -1.98 3.83
CA CYS A 133 -3.08 -2.48 2.71
C CYS A 133 -3.04 -1.50 1.56
N PHE A 134 -2.77 -1.98 0.35
CA PHE A 134 -2.82 -1.20 -0.88
C PHE A 134 -3.88 -1.77 -1.81
N VAL A 135 -5.01 -1.07 -1.91
CA VAL A 135 -6.10 -1.40 -2.82
C VAL A 135 -5.72 -0.93 -4.23
N ASN A 136 -5.25 -1.88 -5.04
CA ASN A 136 -4.65 -1.63 -6.34
C ASN A 136 -5.70 -1.76 -7.47
N LYS A 137 -5.27 -1.43 -8.69
CA LYS A 137 -6.07 -1.51 -9.92
C LYS A 137 -7.34 -0.66 -9.89
N MET A 138 -7.31 0.48 -9.20
CA MET A 138 -8.44 1.42 -9.17
C MET A 138 -8.86 1.94 -10.56
N ASP A 139 -8.04 1.71 -11.58
CA ASP A 139 -8.30 2.02 -12.99
C ASP A 139 -9.14 0.96 -13.74
N ARG A 140 -9.53 -0.15 -13.08
CA ARG A 140 -10.27 -1.24 -13.73
C ARG A 140 -11.78 -1.06 -13.64
N ILE A 141 -12.50 -1.49 -14.67
CA ILE A 141 -13.96 -1.54 -14.63
C ILE A 141 -14.39 -2.47 -13.49
N GLY A 142 -15.27 -1.98 -12.62
CA GLY A 142 -15.72 -2.70 -11.42
C GLY A 142 -14.81 -2.53 -10.20
N ALA A 143 -13.78 -1.69 -10.28
CA ALA A 143 -12.97 -1.30 -9.13
C ALA A 143 -13.85 -0.66 -8.06
N ASP A 144 -13.74 -1.16 -6.84
CA ASP A 144 -14.55 -0.74 -5.71
C ASP A 144 -13.71 -0.77 -4.43
N PHE A 145 -13.25 0.42 -4.05
CA PHE A 145 -12.45 0.61 -2.85
C PHE A 145 -13.23 0.23 -1.59
N TYR A 146 -14.45 0.75 -1.46
CA TYR A 146 -15.27 0.59 -0.27
C TYR A 146 -15.66 -0.87 -0.03
N ARG A 147 -16.02 -1.61 -1.08
CA ARG A 147 -16.25 -3.06 -0.98
C ARG A 147 -14.99 -3.79 -0.54
N THR A 148 -13.83 -3.42 -1.07
CA THR A 148 -12.57 -4.03 -0.66
C THR A 148 -12.28 -3.77 0.83
N VAL A 149 -12.47 -2.55 1.32
CA VAL A 149 -12.34 -2.21 2.75
C VAL A 149 -13.32 -2.99 3.61
N ALA A 150 -14.59 -3.08 3.21
CA ALA A 150 -15.59 -3.87 3.91
C ALA A 150 -15.19 -5.35 3.99
N MET A 151 -14.68 -5.92 2.90
CA MET A 151 -14.19 -7.30 2.89
C MET A 151 -12.96 -7.49 3.78
N VAL A 152 -12.07 -6.50 3.90
CA VAL A 152 -10.94 -6.57 4.85
C VAL A 152 -11.47 -6.60 6.29
N LYS A 153 -12.44 -5.76 6.63
CA LYS A 153 -13.10 -5.78 7.96
C LYS A 153 -13.78 -7.14 8.22
N ASP A 154 -14.56 -7.63 7.27
CA ASP A 154 -15.44 -8.79 7.48
C ASP A 154 -14.72 -10.14 7.36
N ARG A 155 -13.83 -10.31 6.36
CA ARG A 155 -13.18 -11.60 6.08
C ARG A 155 -11.84 -11.77 6.75
N LEU A 156 -11.11 -10.67 6.95
CA LEU A 156 -9.80 -10.68 7.61
C LEU A 156 -9.88 -10.28 9.08
N GLU A 157 -11.07 -9.90 9.55
CA GLU A 157 -11.35 -9.48 10.93
C GLU A 157 -10.39 -8.37 11.41
N ALA A 158 -10.06 -7.45 10.49
CA ALA A 158 -9.06 -6.41 10.72
C ALA A 158 -9.70 -5.03 10.91
N THR A 159 -9.28 -4.32 11.95
CA THR A 159 -9.59 -2.89 12.12
C THR A 159 -8.86 -2.10 11.04
N CYS A 160 -9.60 -1.30 10.27
CA CYS A 160 -9.06 -0.56 9.13
C CYS A 160 -8.94 0.93 9.47
N ALA A 161 -7.74 1.50 9.34
CA ALA A 161 -7.52 2.94 9.36
C ALA A 161 -7.39 3.43 7.92
N VAL A 162 -8.46 4.00 7.35
CA VAL A 162 -8.43 4.50 5.97
C VAL A 162 -7.64 5.79 5.93
N ILE A 163 -6.52 5.82 5.19
CA ILE A 163 -5.68 7.02 5.06
C ILE A 163 -5.79 7.66 3.69
N HIS A 164 -6.18 6.89 2.65
CA HIS A 164 -6.44 7.41 1.32
C HIS A 164 -7.85 7.05 0.82
N LEU A 165 -8.55 8.03 0.24
CA LEU A 165 -9.78 7.81 -0.54
C LEU A 165 -9.52 7.95 -2.04
N PRO A 166 -10.12 7.14 -2.91
CA PRO A 166 -9.94 7.27 -4.34
C PRO A 166 -10.77 8.42 -4.93
N ILE A 167 -10.19 9.21 -5.84
CA ILE A 167 -10.92 10.21 -6.63
C ILE A 167 -11.29 9.58 -7.96
N GLY A 168 -12.56 9.17 -8.06
CA GLY A 168 -13.07 8.39 -9.19
C GLY A 168 -12.75 6.90 -9.08
N SER A 169 -13.25 6.12 -10.03
CA SER A 169 -12.99 4.68 -10.13
C SER A 169 -13.16 4.21 -11.57
N GLY A 170 -12.36 3.22 -11.94
CA GLY A 170 -12.36 2.61 -13.26
C GLY A 170 -11.60 3.39 -14.33
N GLY A 171 -11.70 2.89 -15.55
CA GLY A 171 -10.91 3.33 -16.69
C GLY A 171 -11.52 4.54 -17.40
N PRO A 172 -10.98 4.93 -18.57
CA PRO A 172 -11.47 6.07 -19.35
C PRO A 172 -12.97 5.97 -19.76
N GLU A 173 -13.49 4.74 -19.80
CA GLU A 173 -14.89 4.42 -20.13
C GLU A 173 -15.85 4.65 -18.94
N SER A 174 -15.32 4.84 -17.73
CA SER A 174 -16.12 5.01 -16.52
C SER A 174 -16.64 6.45 -16.39
N ALA A 175 -17.80 6.62 -15.72
CA ALA A 175 -18.43 7.93 -15.56
C ALA A 175 -17.54 8.97 -14.84
N LYS A 176 -16.73 8.51 -13.88
CA LYS A 176 -15.69 9.30 -13.21
C LYS A 176 -14.42 8.45 -13.14
N PRO A 177 -13.56 8.48 -14.18
CA PRO A 177 -12.34 7.68 -14.23
C PRO A 177 -11.43 7.96 -13.04
N PHE A 178 -10.59 6.97 -12.69
CA PHE A 178 -9.65 7.13 -11.58
C PHE A 178 -8.59 8.20 -11.89
N ALA A 179 -8.72 9.35 -11.20
CA ALA A 179 -7.89 10.53 -11.42
C ALA A 179 -6.77 10.67 -10.37
N GLY A 180 -7.01 10.20 -9.15
CA GLY A 180 -6.08 10.36 -8.05
C GLY A 180 -6.65 9.90 -6.71
N LEU A 181 -6.16 10.47 -5.62
CA LEU A 181 -6.57 10.09 -4.26
C LEU A 181 -6.61 11.30 -3.32
N ILE A 182 -7.35 11.20 -2.22
CA ILE A 182 -7.37 12.17 -1.13
C ILE A 182 -6.49 11.62 -0.02
N ASP A 183 -5.49 12.38 0.39
CA ASP A 183 -4.71 12.16 1.61
C ASP A 183 -5.51 12.69 2.81
N LEU A 184 -6.06 11.78 3.62
CA LEU A 184 -6.87 12.14 4.79
C LEU A 184 -6.02 12.65 5.96
N VAL A 185 -4.71 12.41 5.97
CA VAL A 185 -3.79 12.94 6.99
C VAL A 185 -3.54 14.42 6.72
N LYS A 186 -3.28 14.79 5.46
CA LYS A 186 -3.05 16.19 5.05
C LYS A 186 -4.32 16.95 4.69
N MET A 187 -5.43 16.25 4.45
CA MET A 187 -6.67 16.78 3.87
C MET A 187 -6.47 17.48 2.54
N LYS A 188 -5.78 16.79 1.63
CA LYS A 188 -5.45 17.28 0.29
C LYS A 188 -5.72 16.23 -0.77
N ALA A 189 -6.15 16.67 -1.95
CA ALA A 189 -6.29 15.82 -3.12
C ALA A 189 -4.97 15.76 -3.89
N LEU A 190 -4.53 14.56 -4.22
CA LEU A 190 -3.39 14.27 -5.08
C LEU A 190 -3.94 13.82 -6.43
N ILE A 191 -3.73 14.61 -7.48
CA ILE A 191 -4.24 14.33 -8.83
C ILE A 191 -3.08 14.10 -9.80
N TRP A 192 -3.08 12.95 -10.48
CA TRP A 192 -2.06 12.63 -11.48
C TRP A 192 -2.53 13.00 -12.87
N HIS A 193 -1.62 13.60 -13.64
CA HIS A 193 -1.83 13.90 -15.05
C HIS A 193 -1.41 12.72 -15.91
N ASP A 194 -2.29 12.27 -16.81
CA ASP A 194 -2.13 11.02 -17.58
C ASP A 194 -0.94 11.00 -18.57
N GLU A 195 -0.22 12.11 -18.73
CA GLU A 195 0.86 12.27 -19.72
C GLU A 195 2.28 12.00 -19.16
N GLU A 196 2.47 12.03 -17.84
CA GLU A 196 3.75 11.76 -17.21
C GLU A 196 3.66 10.43 -16.44
N LEU A 197 4.72 9.59 -16.44
CA LEU A 197 4.78 8.25 -15.83
C LEU A 197 4.61 8.26 -14.28
N GLY A 198 3.53 8.85 -13.78
CA GLY A 198 3.29 9.12 -12.37
C GLY A 198 4.18 10.22 -11.77
N ALA A 199 5.15 10.75 -12.51
CA ALA A 199 6.25 11.55 -11.97
C ALA A 199 5.84 12.92 -11.41
N LYS A 200 4.68 13.44 -11.83
CA LYS A 200 4.10 14.66 -11.27
C LYS A 200 2.63 14.46 -10.96
N TRP A 201 2.25 14.93 -9.79
CA TRP A 201 0.88 15.09 -9.37
C TRP A 201 0.74 16.49 -8.76
N ASP A 202 -0.46 17.04 -8.85
CA ASP A 202 -0.78 18.28 -8.17
C ASP A 202 -1.41 17.98 -6.82
N GLU A 203 -0.98 18.74 -5.81
CA GLU A 203 -1.65 18.80 -4.51
C GLU A 203 -2.68 19.94 -4.55
N LEU A 204 -3.95 19.56 -4.48
CA LEU A 204 -5.10 20.46 -4.62
C LEU A 204 -6.01 20.36 -3.40
N ASP A 205 -6.96 21.29 -3.30
CA ASP A 205 -8.06 21.16 -2.35
C ASP A 205 -8.99 20.01 -2.77
N ILE A 206 -9.63 19.40 -1.77
CA ILE A 206 -10.53 18.27 -1.97
C ILE A 206 -11.71 18.71 -2.87
N PRO A 207 -12.06 17.93 -3.91
CA PRO A 207 -13.22 18.23 -4.76
C PRO A 207 -14.49 18.45 -3.94
N ALA A 208 -15.26 19.48 -4.29
CA ALA A 208 -16.44 19.89 -3.52
C ALA A 208 -17.48 18.77 -3.35
N ASP A 209 -17.57 17.83 -4.30
CA ASP A 209 -18.45 16.66 -4.26
C ASP A 209 -17.97 15.54 -3.32
N MET A 210 -16.76 15.66 -2.76
CA MET A 210 -16.13 14.65 -1.90
C MET A 210 -15.72 15.19 -0.52
N VAL A 211 -15.94 16.48 -0.23
CA VAL A 211 -15.56 17.09 1.05
C VAL A 211 -16.27 16.42 2.23
N ASP A 212 -17.58 16.20 2.12
CA ASP A 212 -18.37 15.60 3.20
C ASP A 212 -17.90 14.17 3.49
N GLU A 213 -17.66 13.39 2.43
CA GLU A 213 -17.13 12.03 2.55
C GLU A 213 -15.71 12.01 3.15
N ALA A 214 -14.83 12.90 2.70
CA ALA A 214 -13.48 13.00 3.24
C ALA A 214 -13.49 13.38 4.73
N ASN A 215 -14.39 14.29 5.15
CA ASN A 215 -14.55 14.64 6.55
C ASN A 215 -15.05 13.47 7.39
N GLN A 216 -16.03 12.70 6.88
CA GLN A 216 -16.52 11.50 7.57
C GLN A 216 -15.38 10.48 7.77
N TYR A 217 -14.66 10.13 6.70
CA TYR A 217 -13.55 9.17 6.81
C TYR A 217 -12.38 9.70 7.64
N ARG A 218 -12.16 11.02 7.66
CA ARG A 218 -11.18 11.63 8.56
C ARG A 218 -11.61 11.48 10.02
N GLU A 219 -12.87 11.70 10.35
CA GLU A 219 -13.38 11.47 11.72
C GLU A 219 -13.21 10.00 12.13
N GLU A 220 -13.59 9.05 11.26
CA GLU A 220 -13.38 7.61 11.50
C GLU A 220 -11.89 7.26 11.67
N LEU A 221 -11.00 7.86 10.88
CA LEU A 221 -9.55 7.70 11.02
C LEU A 221 -9.06 8.22 12.37
N LEU A 222 -9.47 9.44 12.77
CA LEU A 222 -9.07 10.06 14.03
C LEU A 222 -9.56 9.25 15.24
N GLU A 223 -10.79 8.74 15.21
CA GLU A 223 -11.33 7.84 16.23
C GLU A 223 -10.51 6.54 16.34
N THR A 224 -10.20 5.94 15.19
CA THR A 224 -9.42 4.70 15.12
C THR A 224 -8.02 4.88 15.73
N ILE A 225 -7.30 5.94 15.34
CA ILE A 225 -5.93 6.16 15.83
C ILE A 225 -5.91 6.58 17.30
N ALA A 226 -6.92 7.35 17.76
CA ALA A 226 -7.05 7.76 19.15
C ALA A 226 -7.19 6.55 20.08
N THR A 227 -7.83 5.46 19.62
CA THR A 227 -8.01 4.23 20.42
C THR A 227 -6.69 3.53 20.78
N SER A 228 -5.61 3.80 20.05
CA SER A 228 -4.27 3.22 20.28
C SER A 228 -3.35 4.06 21.18
N ASP A 229 -3.80 5.25 21.61
CA ASP A 229 -2.99 6.18 22.38
C ASP A 229 -3.82 7.07 23.32
N ASP A 230 -3.66 6.85 24.62
CA ASP A 230 -4.42 7.56 25.67
C ASP A 230 -4.28 9.08 25.57
N ALA A 231 -3.10 9.60 25.21
CA ALA A 231 -2.89 11.05 25.12
C ALA A 231 -3.60 11.64 23.89
N LEU A 232 -3.65 10.91 22.78
CA LEU A 232 -4.41 11.30 21.60
C LEU A 232 -5.92 11.17 21.85
N MET A 233 -6.36 10.15 22.59
CA MET A 233 -7.76 10.00 22.99
C MET A 233 -8.23 11.19 23.84
N GLU A 234 -7.43 11.62 24.82
CA GLU A 234 -7.76 12.80 25.64
C GLU A 234 -7.92 14.05 24.78
N LYS A 235 -6.98 14.31 23.86
CA LYS A 235 -7.05 15.45 22.93
C LYS A 235 -8.27 15.37 22.01
N TYR A 236 -8.54 14.19 21.46
CA TYR A 236 -9.68 13.95 20.58
C TYR A 236 -11.00 14.23 21.30
N LEU A 237 -11.18 13.72 22.52
CA LEU A 237 -12.38 13.95 23.33
C LEU A 237 -12.52 15.42 23.79
N ALA A 238 -11.40 16.14 23.93
CA ALA A 238 -11.39 17.57 24.20
C ALA A 238 -11.74 18.43 22.97
N GLY A 239 -11.83 17.83 21.77
CA GLY A 239 -12.05 18.55 20.52
C GLY A 239 -10.83 19.37 20.08
N GLU A 240 -9.62 18.99 20.50
CA GLU A 240 -8.38 19.63 20.08
C GLU A 240 -7.94 19.12 18.71
N ASP A 241 -7.46 20.04 17.86
CA ASP A 241 -6.91 19.69 16.55
C ASP A 241 -5.59 18.91 16.69
N LEU A 242 -5.53 17.75 16.03
CA LEU A 242 -4.33 16.93 15.94
C LEU A 242 -3.44 17.38 14.79
N SER A 243 -2.15 17.57 15.07
CA SER A 243 -1.18 17.90 14.02
C SER A 243 -0.90 16.70 13.10
N ILE A 244 -0.43 16.98 11.88
CA ILE A 244 -0.05 15.94 10.90
C ILE A 244 0.99 14.97 11.49
N ASP A 245 1.98 15.49 12.21
CA ASP A 245 3.05 14.67 12.81
C ASP A 245 2.49 13.77 13.91
N GLU A 246 1.58 14.28 14.75
CA GLU A 246 0.90 13.48 15.77
C GLU A 246 0.07 12.35 15.14
N ILE A 247 -0.67 12.65 14.08
CA ILE A 247 -1.46 11.65 13.33
C ILE A 247 -0.53 10.57 12.75
N LYS A 248 0.58 10.94 12.12
CA LYS A 248 1.54 9.97 11.57
C LYS A 248 2.15 9.09 12.65
N VAL A 249 2.56 9.68 13.77
CA VAL A 249 3.11 8.93 14.91
C VAL A 249 2.08 7.95 15.48
N ALA A 250 0.81 8.37 15.58
CA ALA A 250 -0.29 7.52 16.01
C ALA A 250 -0.51 6.33 15.08
N ILE A 251 -0.61 6.60 13.77
CA ILE A 251 -0.76 5.58 12.74
C ILE A 251 0.38 4.57 12.83
N ARG A 252 1.63 5.05 12.92
CA ARG A 252 2.81 4.20 13.05
C ARG A 252 2.72 3.31 14.30
N LYS A 253 2.40 3.90 15.45
CA LYS A 253 2.31 3.19 16.73
C LYS A 253 1.24 2.09 16.67
N GLY A 254 0.03 2.40 16.24
CA GLY A 254 -1.06 1.42 16.13
C GLY A 254 -0.81 0.35 15.06
N THR A 255 -0.16 0.71 13.95
CA THR A 255 0.24 -0.26 12.90
C THR A 255 1.24 -1.28 13.44
N LEU A 256 2.27 -0.82 14.15
CA LEU A 256 3.29 -1.68 14.75
C LEU A 256 2.75 -2.51 15.94
N ALA A 257 1.71 -2.01 16.61
CA ALA A 257 1.02 -2.69 17.71
C ALA A 257 -0.06 -3.69 17.27
N PHE A 258 -0.39 -3.74 15.97
CA PHE A 258 -1.48 -4.56 15.40
C PHE A 258 -2.89 -4.11 15.80
N ASP A 259 -3.06 -2.88 16.25
CA ASP A 259 -4.37 -2.35 16.64
C ASP A 259 -5.27 -2.13 15.42
N PHE A 260 -4.67 -1.72 14.30
CA PHE A 260 -5.32 -1.52 13.01
C PHE A 260 -4.33 -1.66 11.86
N VAL A 261 -4.86 -1.71 10.64
CA VAL A 261 -4.08 -1.70 9.39
C VAL A 261 -4.38 -0.44 8.58
N PRO A 262 -3.37 0.35 8.18
CA PRO A 262 -3.57 1.48 7.28
C PRO A 262 -4.06 1.02 5.90
N ILE A 263 -5.09 1.65 5.37
CA ILE A 263 -5.64 1.37 4.03
C ILE A 263 -5.32 2.50 3.08
N LEU A 264 -4.62 2.16 2.00
CA LEU A 264 -4.26 3.02 0.89
C LEU A 264 -4.91 2.52 -0.39
N CYS A 265 -4.97 3.37 -1.41
CA CYS A 265 -5.43 2.97 -2.74
C CYS A 265 -4.55 3.56 -3.86
N GLY A 266 -4.64 2.96 -5.04
CA GLY A 266 -3.96 3.45 -6.22
C GLY A 266 -4.11 2.54 -7.45
N SER A 267 -3.35 2.86 -8.48
CA SER A 267 -3.16 2.02 -9.65
C SER A 267 -1.67 1.98 -9.99
N ALA A 268 -1.03 0.85 -9.66
CA ALA A 268 0.34 0.61 -10.07
C ALA A 268 0.49 0.62 -11.60
N PHE A 269 -0.49 0.09 -12.32
CA PHE A 269 -0.48 0.06 -13.79
C PHE A 269 -0.51 1.47 -14.39
N LYS A 270 -1.40 2.34 -13.89
CA LYS A 270 -1.54 3.73 -14.33
C LYS A 270 -0.61 4.71 -13.62
N ASN A 271 0.34 4.22 -12.83
CA ASN A 271 1.36 5.05 -12.19
C ASN A 271 0.81 6.05 -11.14
N LYS A 272 -0.33 5.75 -10.51
CA LYS A 272 -1.00 6.63 -9.55
C LYS A 272 -1.03 6.00 -8.16
N GLY A 273 -0.62 6.74 -7.12
CA GLY A 273 -0.72 6.32 -5.72
C GLY A 273 0.40 5.41 -5.18
N VAL A 274 1.37 4.99 -6.00
CA VAL A 274 2.52 4.19 -5.51
C VAL A 274 3.51 5.02 -4.71
N GLN A 275 3.69 6.30 -5.04
CA GLN A 275 4.61 7.21 -4.35
C GLN A 275 4.08 7.56 -2.94
N PRO A 276 2.80 7.94 -2.75
CA PRO A 276 2.24 8.07 -1.40
C PRO A 276 2.26 6.76 -0.60
N MET A 277 2.16 5.62 -1.28
CA MET A 277 2.33 4.31 -0.62
C MET A 277 3.77 4.11 -0.13
N LEU A 278 4.78 4.53 -0.90
CA LEU A 278 6.18 4.52 -0.45
C LEU A 278 6.45 5.51 0.68
N ASP A 279 5.81 6.68 0.66
CA ASP A 279 5.87 7.63 1.78
C ASP A 279 5.33 6.97 3.07
N ALA A 280 4.17 6.30 2.97
CA ALA A 280 3.57 5.58 4.10
C ALA A 280 4.38 4.36 4.60
N VAL A 281 5.20 3.74 3.74
CA VAL A 281 6.17 2.69 4.16
C VAL A 281 7.28 3.28 5.04
N VAL A 282 7.68 4.51 4.75
CA VAL A 282 8.74 5.19 5.49
C VAL A 282 8.19 5.75 6.81
N ASP A 283 7.04 6.40 6.77
CA ASP A 283 6.31 6.93 7.92
C ASP A 283 6.02 5.83 8.97
#